data_AF-A0A2D8QIM5-F1
#
_entry.id   AF-A0A2D8QIM5-F1
#
_cell.length_a   1.000
_cell.length_b   1.000
_cell.length_c   1.000
_cell.angle_alpha   90.00
_cell.angle_beta   90.00
_cell.angle_gamma   90.00
#
_symmetry.space_group_name_H-M   'P 1'
#
loop_
_entity.id
_entity.type
_entity.pdbx_description
1 polymer ?
#
loop_
_entity_poly.entity_id
_entity_poly.type
_entity_poly.pdbx_seq_one_letter_code
_entity_poly.pdbx_strand_id
1 'polypeptide(L)' 'MKGFFGIGVESVSKPMNVGSLFRSGHAFGASFIFTVNANYNLKEGGKADTSSSTQHIPFYKFPDA' A
#
# COMPACT_ATOMS: atom_id res chain seq x y z
N MET A 1 11.24 13.08 -15.43
CA MET A 1 12.05 12.36 -14.42
C MET A 1 11.08 11.79 -13.39
N LYS A 2 11.04 10.46 -13.16
CA LYS A 2 10.19 9.90 -12.10
C LYS A 2 10.83 10.28 -10.76
N GLY A 3 10.11 11.01 -9.90
CA GLY A 3 10.61 11.37 -8.57
C GLY A 3 10.71 10.14 -7.66
N PHE A 4 11.59 10.16 -6.66
CA PHE A 4 11.67 9.11 -5.65
C PHE A 4 10.72 9.45 -4.49
N PHE A 5 9.67 8.63 -4.31
CA PHE A 5 8.71 8.81 -3.24
C PHE A 5 8.12 7.47 -2.81
N GLY A 6 7.66 7.40 -1.57
CA GLY A 6 6.86 6.29 -1.04
C GLY A 6 5.47 6.76 -0.64
N ILE A 7 4.54 5.82 -0.55
CA ILE A 7 3.19 6.08 -0.05
C ILE A 7 2.80 4.98 0.94
N GLY A 8 2.06 5.35 1.97
CA GLY A 8 1.68 4.38 2.98
C GLY A 8 0.51 4.86 3.82
N VAL A 9 0.10 3.99 4.75
CA VAL A 9 -1.00 4.28 5.65
C VAL A 9 -0.67 3.80 7.06
N GLU A 10 -1.08 4.59 8.04
CA GLU A 10 -0.95 4.30 9.45
C GLU A 10 -2.32 3.92 10.04
N SER A 11 -2.33 2.94 10.97
CA SER A 11 -3.50 2.58 11.79
C SER A 11 -4.76 2.29 10.98
N VAL A 12 -4.59 1.71 9.78
CA VAL A 12 -5.72 1.44 8.88
C VAL A 12 -6.55 0.27 9.38
N SER A 13 -7.87 0.46 9.37
CA SER A 13 -8.88 -0.53 9.76
C SER A 13 -9.84 -0.91 8.64
N LYS A 14 -9.74 -0.25 7.47
CA LYS A 14 -10.60 -0.48 6.30
C LYS A 14 -9.78 -1.07 5.14
N PRO A 15 -9.83 -2.40 4.92
CA PRO A 15 -9.01 -3.09 3.92
C PRO A 15 -9.12 -2.51 2.50
N MET A 16 -10.32 -2.10 2.08
CA MET A 16 -10.57 -1.57 0.73
C MET A 16 -9.85 -0.23 0.47
N ASN A 17 -9.67 0.59 1.51
CA ASN A 17 -8.95 1.86 1.38
C ASN A 17 -7.45 1.59 1.16
N VAL A 18 -6.91 0.57 1.83
CA VAL A 18 -5.51 0.15 1.66
C VAL A 18 -5.25 -0.26 0.22
N GLY A 19 -6.08 -1.14 -0.34
CA GLY A 19 -5.86 -1.58 -1.72
C GLY A 19 -6.02 -0.45 -2.74
N SER A 20 -6.96 0.46 -2.52
CA SER A 20 -7.13 1.65 -3.37
C SER A 20 -5.90 2.57 -3.32
N LEU A 21 -5.33 2.78 -2.12
CA LEU A 21 -4.11 3.56 -1.92
C LEU A 21 -2.91 2.93 -2.64
N PHE A 22 -2.75 1.61 -2.50
CA PHE A 22 -1.65 0.87 -3.10
C PHE A 22 -1.70 0.95 -4.62
N ARG A 23 -2.90 0.74 -5.20
CA ARG A 23 -3.14 0.88 -6.63
C ARG A 23 -2.78 2.28 -7.15
N SER A 24 -3.19 3.32 -6.43
CA SER A 24 -2.84 4.71 -6.79
C SER A 24 -1.34 4.98 -6.70
N GLY A 25 -0.68 4.48 -5.66
CA GLY A 25 0.78 4.55 -5.52
C GLY A 25 1.51 3.92 -6.69
N HIS A 26 1.11 2.71 -7.06
CA HIS A 26 1.66 2.02 -8.22
C HIS A 26 1.43 2.78 -9.53
N ALA A 27 0.21 3.29 -9.76
CA ALA A 27 -0.13 4.07 -10.96
C ALA A 27 0.69 5.37 -11.08
N PHE A 28 1.02 6.00 -9.97
CA PHE A 28 1.85 7.21 -9.94
C PHE A 28 3.36 6.94 -9.91
N GLY A 29 3.78 5.67 -9.92
CA GLY A 29 5.19 5.30 -9.95
C GLY A 29 5.90 5.46 -8.60
N ALA A 30 5.21 5.16 -7.50
CA ALA A 30 5.82 5.08 -6.17
C ALA A 30 7.00 4.10 -6.19
N SER A 31 8.07 4.47 -5.50
CA SER A 31 9.28 3.65 -5.38
C SER A 31 9.13 2.56 -4.31
N PHE A 32 8.23 2.76 -3.34
CA PHE A 32 7.87 1.77 -2.33
C PHE A 32 6.50 2.10 -1.71
N ILE A 33 5.87 1.10 -1.12
CA ILE A 33 4.66 1.21 -0.31
C ILE A 33 4.99 0.81 1.12
N PHE A 34 4.32 1.40 2.11
CA PHE A 34 4.45 0.96 3.50
C PHE A 34 3.14 1.00 4.30
N THR A 35 3.11 0.25 5.39
CA THR A 35 2.07 0.36 6.42
C THR A 35 2.69 0.47 7.79
N VAL A 36 2.08 1.26 8.67
CA VAL A 36 2.43 1.38 10.09
C VAL A 36 1.23 0.97 10.94
N ASN A 37 1.41 0.08 11.92
CA ASN A 37 0.35 -0.37 12.83
C ASN A 37 -0.95 -0.77 12.10
N ALA A 38 -0.83 -1.47 10.97
CA ALA A 38 -1.97 -1.74 10.12
C ALA A 38 -2.74 -2.99 10.57
N ASN A 39 -4.03 -2.80 10.87
CA ASN A 39 -4.93 -3.86 11.32
C ASN A 39 -6.03 -4.10 10.26
N TYR A 40 -5.68 -4.83 9.21
CA TYR A 40 -6.59 -5.13 8.10
C TYR A 40 -6.33 -6.51 7.50
N ASN A 41 -7.36 -7.07 6.86
CA ASN A 41 -7.23 -8.30 6.10
C ASN A 41 -6.55 -8.02 4.74
N LEU A 42 -5.35 -8.57 4.55
CA LEU A 42 -4.58 -8.44 3.31
C LEU A 42 -5.31 -8.97 2.08
N LYS A 43 -6.02 -10.10 2.20
CA LYS A 43 -6.78 -10.70 1.08
C LYS A 43 -7.93 -9.80 0.67
N GLU A 44 -8.57 -9.13 1.63
CA GLU A 44 -9.63 -8.17 1.33
C GLU A 44 -9.10 -6.90 0.68
N GLY A 45 -7.97 -6.36 1.17
CA GLY A 45 -7.30 -5.24 0.52
C GLY A 45 -6.88 -5.55 -0.92
N GLY A 46 -6.44 -6.79 -1.18
CA GLY A 46 -6.13 -7.28 -2.53
C GLY A 46 -7.31 -7.24 -3.51
N LYS A 47 -8.57 -7.20 -3.04
CA LYS A 47 -9.73 -7.04 -3.92
C LYS A 47 -9.80 -5.64 -4.54
N ALA A 48 -9.30 -4.62 -3.84
CA ALA A 48 -9.23 -3.24 -4.35
C ALA A 48 -7.92 -2.97 -5.12
N ASP A 49 -6.82 -3.62 -4.73
CA ASP A 49 -5.53 -3.57 -5.43
C ASP A 49 -5.48 -4.55 -6.60
N THR A 50 -6.28 -4.30 -7.64
CA THR A 50 -6.33 -5.14 -8.86
C THR A 50 -5.02 -5.17 -9.64
N SER A 51 -4.11 -4.23 -9.37
CA SER A 51 -2.77 -4.18 -9.97
C SER A 51 -1.78 -5.08 -9.24
N SER A 52 -2.16 -5.69 -8.10
CA SER A 52 -1.24 -6.44 -7.25
C SER A 52 0.04 -5.64 -6.96
N SER A 53 -0.13 -4.39 -6.54
CA SER A 53 0.93 -3.38 -6.44
C SER A 53 2.12 -3.87 -5.60
N THR A 54 1.85 -4.60 -4.51
CA THR A 54 2.89 -5.15 -3.61
C THR A 54 3.74 -6.27 -4.25
N GLN A 55 3.37 -6.77 -5.42
CA GLN A 55 4.19 -7.73 -6.20
C GLN A 55 5.15 -7.02 -7.17
N HIS A 56 4.93 -5.74 -7.45
CA HIS A 56 5.67 -4.96 -8.46
C HIS A 56 6.60 -3.93 -7.84
N ILE A 57 6.25 -3.40 -6.66
CA ILE A 57 7.07 -2.43 -5.92
C ILE A 57 7.27 -2.87 -4.48
N PRO A 58 8.42 -2.56 -3.84
CA PRO A 58 8.71 -2.93 -2.46
C PRO A 58 7.57 -2.54 -1.52
N PHE A 59 7.17 -3.47 -0.65
CA PHE A 59 6.16 -3.25 0.36
C PHE A 59 6.71 -3.52 1.76
N TYR A 60 6.73 -2.50 2.60
CA TYR A 60 7.22 -2.57 3.98
C TYR A 60 6.08 -2.58 4.99
N LYS A 61 6.20 -3.38 6.04
CA LYS A 61 5.24 -3.44 7.14
C LYS A 61 5.96 -3.12 8.44
N PHE A 62 5.52 -2.07 9.12
CA PHE A 62 6.00 -1.66 10.42
C PHE A 62 4.92 -1.96 11.46
N PRO A 63 5.25 -2.68 12.55
CA PRO A 63 4.28 -3.03 13.58
C PRO A 63 3.82 -1.82 14.40
N ASP A 64 4.67 -0.81 14.56
CA ASP A 64 4.50 0.39 15.37
C ASP A 64 5.13 1.62 14.68
N ALA A 65 4.82 2.81 15.23
CA ALA A 65 5.26 4.12 14.71
C ALA A 65 6.58 4.59 15.32
#